data_AF-A0A967H962-F1
#
_entry.id   AF-A0A967H962-F1
#
_cell.length_a   1.000
_cell.length_b   1.000
_cell.length_c   1.000
_cell.angle_alpha   90.00
_cell.angle_beta   90.00
_cell.angle_gamma   90.00
#
_symmetry.space_group_name_H-M   'P 1'
#
loop_
_entity.id
_entity.type
_entity.pdbx_description
1 polymer ?
#
loop_
_entity_poly.entity_id
_entity_poly.type
_entity_poly.pdbx_seq_one_letter_code
_entity_poly.pdbx_strand_id
1 'polypeptide(L)'
;AGPVSNYGAGLVIILSRPFVIGDTITIQGVSGQVEEIHLATTILSTEDDERITIPNKHIIGEILLNSFENRIVEGSVGISYHDDP
;
A
#
# COMPACT_ATOMS: atom_id res chain seq x y z
N ALA A 1 -16.24 -20.95 -5.49
CA ALA A 1 -14.86 -20.42 -5.56
C ALA A 1 -14.32 -20.70 -6.95
N GLY A 2 -14.23 -19.67 -7.80
CA GLY A 2 -13.74 -19.79 -9.17
C GLY A 2 -12.97 -18.54 -9.56
N PRO A 3 -12.11 -18.61 -10.60
CA PRO A 3 -11.22 -17.52 -11.00
C PRO A 3 -11.94 -16.19 -11.31
N VAL A 4 -13.23 -16.26 -11.63
CA VAL A 4 -14.12 -15.11 -11.89
C VAL A 4 -14.21 -14.13 -10.69
N SER A 5 -14.09 -14.63 -9.46
CA SER A 5 -14.14 -13.79 -8.25
C SER A 5 -12.93 -12.86 -8.10
N ASN A 6 -11.79 -13.19 -8.71
CA ASN A 6 -10.58 -12.38 -8.64
C ASN A 6 -10.61 -11.18 -9.61
N TYR A 7 -11.35 -11.29 -10.72
CA TYR A 7 -11.46 -10.21 -11.73
C TYR A 7 -12.44 -9.10 -11.30
N GLY A 8 -13.47 -9.44 -10.53
CA GLY A 8 -14.39 -8.45 -9.97
C GLY A 8 -13.69 -7.48 -9.03
N ALA A 9 -12.74 -7.97 -8.23
CA ALA A 9 -11.92 -7.16 -7.34
C ALA A 9 -11.08 -6.12 -8.10
N GLY A 10 -10.42 -6.51 -9.19
CA GLY A 10 -9.66 -5.57 -10.02
C GLY A 10 -10.54 -4.53 -10.70
N LEU A 11 -11.71 -4.91 -11.23
CA LEU A 11 -12.66 -3.96 -11.81
C LEU A 11 -13.18 -2.97 -10.77
N VAL A 12 -13.47 -3.42 -9.55
CA VAL A 12 -13.88 -2.53 -8.45
C VAL A 12 -12.75 -1.56 -8.10
N ILE A 13 -11.50 -2.00 -8.01
CA ILE A 13 -10.35 -1.10 -7.76
C ILE A 13 -10.23 -0.05 -8.87
N ILE A 14 -10.35 -0.46 -10.13
CA ILE A 14 -10.26 0.45 -11.29
C ILE A 14 -11.40 1.49 -11.29
N LEU A 15 -12.61 1.08 -10.91
CA LEU A 15 -13.80 1.95 -10.91
C LEU A 15 -13.91 2.85 -9.66
N SER A 16 -13.65 2.28 -8.48
CA SER A 16 -13.75 3.01 -7.20
C SER A 16 -12.50 3.82 -6.87
N ARG A 17 -11.36 3.52 -7.50
CA ARG A 17 -10.05 4.19 -7.34
C ARG A 17 -9.71 4.51 -5.87
N PRO A 18 -9.68 3.52 -4.96
CA PRO A 18 -9.30 3.75 -3.57
C PRO A 18 -7.81 4.12 -3.41
N PHE A 19 -7.00 3.78 -4.42
CA PHE A 19 -5.60 4.17 -4.58
C PHE A 19 -5.28 4.22 -6.08
N VAL A 20 -4.23 4.97 -6.42
CA VAL A 20 -3.70 5.08 -7.79
C VAL A 20 -2.22 4.71 -7.83
N ILE A 21 -1.68 4.56 -9.04
CA ILE A 21 -0.24 4.40 -9.25
C ILE A 21 0.49 5.61 -8.65
N GLY A 22 1.55 5.34 -7.87
CA GLY A 22 2.32 6.35 -7.15
C GLY A 22 1.96 6.49 -5.66
N ASP A 23 0.76 6.03 -5.26
CA ASP A 23 0.38 6.03 -3.84
C ASP A 23 1.22 5.02 -3.05
N THR A 24 1.62 5.38 -1.84
CA THR A 24 2.18 4.42 -0.88
C THR A 24 1.05 3.79 -0.09
N ILE A 25 0.88 2.49 -0.24
CA ILE A 25 -0.15 1.72 0.47
C ILE A 25 0.47 0.70 1.42
N THR A 26 -0.20 0.48 2.54
CA THR A 26 0.12 -0.61 3.47
C THR A 26 -1.06 -1.57 3.56
N ILE A 27 -0.81 -2.85 3.31
CA ILE A 27 -1.80 -3.94 3.34
C ILE A 27 -1.17 -5.13 4.07
N GLN A 28 -1.87 -5.69 5.06
CA GLN A 28 -1.44 -6.90 5.79
C GLN A 28 0.01 -6.82 6.35
N GLY A 29 0.42 -5.62 6.78
CA GLY A 29 1.77 -5.38 7.32
C GLY A 29 2.87 -5.20 6.28
N VAL A 30 2.54 -5.27 4.98
CA VAL A 30 3.47 -5.00 3.89
C VAL A 30 3.18 -3.60 3.34
N SER A 31 4.22 -2.78 3.21
CA SER A 31 4.12 -1.40 2.71
C SER A 31 4.94 -1.23 1.44
N GLY A 32 4.40 -0.51 0.46
CA GLY A 32 5.11 -0.18 -0.77
C GLY A 32 4.36 0.83 -1.62
N GLN A 33 5.06 1.42 -2.59
CA GLN A 33 4.48 2.30 -3.59
C GLN A 33 3.83 1.47 -4.70
N VAL A 34 2.62 1.86 -5.12
CA VAL A 34 1.92 1.19 -6.22
C VAL A 34 2.63 1.47 -7.55
N GLU A 35 3.24 0.44 -8.14
CA GLU A 35 3.93 0.51 -9.44
C GLU A 35 2.93 0.20 -10.58
N GLU A 36 2.17 -0.89 -10.45
CA GLU A 36 1.23 -1.35 -11.48
C GLU A 36 -0.06 -1.94 -10.90
N ILE A 37 -1.19 -1.72 -11.59
CA ILE A 37 -2.49 -2.31 -11.25
C ILE A 37 -2.97 -3.16 -12.42
N HIS A 38 -2.95 -4.48 -12.25
CA HIS A 38 -3.50 -5.44 -13.19
C HIS A 38 -4.91 -5.88 -12.77
N LEU A 39 -5.61 -6.58 -13.67
CA LEU A 39 -6.97 -7.07 -13.40
C LEU A 39 -7.05 -8.03 -12.20
N ALA A 40 -6.00 -8.84 -11.97
CA ALA A 40 -6.00 -9.87 -10.92
C ALA A 40 -5.02 -9.55 -9.77
N THR A 41 -4.04 -8.67 -9.99
CA THR A 41 -2.94 -8.40 -9.06
C THR A 41 -2.57 -6.93 -9.07
N THR A 42 -2.04 -6.43 -7.96
CA THR A 42 -1.40 -5.12 -7.84
C THR A 42 0.07 -5.35 -7.51
N ILE A 43 0.97 -4.59 -8.14
CA ILE A 43 2.42 -4.67 -7.91
C ILE A 43 2.83 -3.44 -7.11
N LEU A 44 3.54 -3.68 -6.01
CA LEU A 44 4.13 -2.64 -5.16
C LEU A 44 5.66 -2.72 -5.22
N SER A 45 6.34 -1.58 -5.18
CA SER A 45 7.77 -1.49 -4.92
C SER A 45 8.04 -1.04 -3.48
N THR A 46 9.02 -1.66 -2.82
CA THR A 46 9.51 -1.21 -1.51
C THR A 46 10.66 -0.20 -1.67
N GLU A 47 11.06 0.43 -0.57
CA GLU A 47 12.25 1.29 -0.53
C GLU A 47 13.55 0.50 -0.69
N ASP A 48 13.51 -0.82 -0.49
CA ASP A 48 14.64 -1.75 -0.62
C ASP A 48 14.75 -2.37 -2.04
N ASP A 49 14.12 -1.77 -3.05
CA ASP A 49 14.05 -2.26 -4.44
C ASP A 49 13.39 -3.65 -4.60
N GLU A 50 12.58 -4.09 -3.63
CA GLU A 50 11.82 -5.34 -3.74
C GLU A 50 10.47 -5.12 -4.42
N ARG A 51 10.04 -6.10 -5.24
CA ARG A 51 8.71 -6.11 -5.87
C ARG A 51 7.78 -7.08 -5.17
N ILE A 52 6.65 -6.55 -4.69
CA ILE A 52 5.60 -7.31 -4.03
C ILE A 52 4.41 -7.44 -4.99
N THR A 53 4.00 -8.67 -5.28
CA THR A 53 2.79 -8.94 -6.09
C THR A 53 1.65 -9.39 -5.20
N ILE A 54 0.60 -8.58 -5.10
CA ILE A 54 -0.57 -8.86 -4.26
C ILE A 54 -1.77 -9.19 -5.14
N PRO A 55 -2.41 -10.36 -4.99
CA PRO A 55 -3.68 -10.63 -5.68
C PRO A 55 -4.78 -9.67 -5.19
N ASN A 56 -5.52 -9.05 -6.10
CA ASN A 56 -6.55 -8.04 -5.79
C ASN A 56 -7.63 -8.57 -4.83
N LYS A 57 -7.87 -9.90 -4.81
CA LYS A 57 -8.75 -10.57 -3.85
C LYS A 57 -8.32 -10.44 -2.38
N HIS A 58 -7.04 -10.17 -2.12
CA HIS A 58 -6.47 -9.91 -0.80
C HIS A 58 -6.40 -8.42 -0.48
N ILE A 59 -6.79 -7.55 -1.42
CA ILE A 59 -6.87 -6.10 -1.22
C ILE A 59 -8.32 -5.73 -0.88
N ILE A 60 -9.28 -6.26 -1.62
CA ILE A 60 -10.70 -6.06 -1.36
C ILE A 60 -11.10 -6.75 -0.07
N GLY A 61 -11.62 -5.98 0.89
CA GLY A 61 -12.11 -6.47 2.19
C GLY A 61 -11.08 -6.40 3.32
N GLU A 62 -9.84 -6.02 3.02
CA GLU A 62 -8.79 -5.75 4.00
C GLU A 62 -8.70 -4.25 4.31
N ILE A 63 -8.11 -3.91 5.47
CA ILE A 63 -7.83 -2.53 5.83
C ILE A 63 -6.63 -2.06 5.00
N LEU A 64 -6.86 -1.07 4.12
CA LEU A 64 -5.85 -0.42 3.30
C LEU A 64 -5.52 0.96 3.86
N LEU A 65 -4.26 1.20 4.21
CA LEU A 65 -3.77 2.53 4.58
C LEU A 65 -3.15 3.18 3.35
N ASN A 66 -3.77 4.23 2.82
CA ASN A 66 -3.20 5.02 1.73
C ASN A 66 -2.56 6.29 2.33
N SER A 67 -1.23 6.39 2.26
CA SER A 67 -0.51 7.56 2.74
C SER A 67 -0.45 8.69 1.69
N PHE A 68 -1.03 8.49 0.50
CA PHE A 68 -0.98 9.40 -0.65
C PHE A 68 0.43 9.98 -0.80
N GLU A 69 0.54 11.31 -0.81
CA GLU A 69 1.80 12.05 -0.91
C GLU A 69 2.43 12.35 0.47
N ASN A 70 1.67 12.26 1.57
CA ASN A 70 2.10 12.71 2.89
C ASN A 70 1.91 11.61 3.95
N ARG A 71 3.02 10.97 4.34
CA ARG A 71 3.05 10.07 5.49
C ARG A 71 3.36 10.88 6.75
N ILE A 72 2.47 10.86 7.75
CA ILE A 72 2.79 11.42 9.07
C ILE A 72 3.84 10.50 9.72
N VAL A 73 5.04 11.04 9.91
CA VAL A 73 6.14 10.35 10.61
C VAL A 73 6.10 10.79 12.07
N GLU A 74 5.77 9.88 12.98
CA GLU A 74 5.95 10.12 14.42
C GLU A 74 7.43 9.96 14.78
N GLY A 75 8.16 11.06 14.78
CA GLY A 75 9.52 11.13 15.31
C GLY A 75 9.50 11.43 16.80
N SER A 76 10.02 10.52 17.64
CA SER A 76 10.33 10.82 19.03
C SER A 76 11.80 11.21 19.15
N VAL A 77 12.08 12.47 19.49
CA VAL A 77 13.43 12.95 19.76
C VAL A 77 13.63 12.92 21.27
N GLY A 78 14.45 11.98 21.75
CA GLY A 78 14.90 11.98 23.14
C GLY A 78 16.06 12.95 23.31
N ILE A 79 15.89 14.01 24.09
CA ILE A 79 17.00 14.88 24.51
C ILE A 79 17.69 14.29 25.74
N SER A 80 19.02 14.21 25.70
CA SER A 80 19.82 13.92 26.89
C SER A 80 19.93 15.19 27.74
N TYR A 81 19.74 15.09 29.05
CA TYR A 81 19.81 16.21 30.00
C TYR A 81 21.21 16.83 30.16
N HIS A 82 22.19 16.44 29.33
CA HIS A 82 23.59 16.86 29.47
C HIS A 82 24.11 17.76 28.34
N ASP A 83 23.27 18.15 27.38
CA ASP A 83 23.60 19.22 26.44
C ASP A 83 22.94 20.52 26.92
N ASP A 84 23.78 21.50 27.30
CA ASP A 84 23.40 22.84 27.76
C ASP A 84 22.83 23.69 26.58
N PRO A 85 21.80 24.53 26.79
CA PRO A 85 21.02 25.18 25.73
C PRO A 85 21.69 26.36 25.04
#